data_AF-A0A8R2JQ52-F1
#
_entry.id   AF-A0A8R2JQ52-F1
#
_cell.length_a   1.000
_cell.length_b   1.000
_cell.length_c   1.000
_cell.angle_alpha   90.00
_cell.angle_beta   90.00
_cell.angle_gamma   90.00
#
_symmetry.space_group_name_H-M   'P 1'
#
loop_
_entity.id
_entity.type
_entity.pdbx_description
1 polymer ?
#
loop_
_entity_poly.entity_id
_entity_poly.type
_entity_poly.pdbx_seq_one_letter_code
_entity_poly.pdbx_strand_id
1 'polypeptide(L)'
;MTNNNCGTVQNNGEIVRQVNNYSEIPNEYIEFGVEPNNNTIHQQSNQFVQYAGQPLQHNQLSQSLVNYIHQEPANYSQKMTPPITTSADIERRRPIIIDGLNIGYSHGSHKKFSAKGMLICAQFFIQKGFKSVKIVIPQHRRGKPGTETHSIINMLIDEGYIYFTPSRKIRNIRLTCYSDRVILDYAMKCGGVVVSNDNFRDLYGEYREIIETRHIMFMFIDDIIIFPNDQYGYNLPHLFAPNILHFPA
;
A
#
# COMPACT_ATOMS: atom_id res chain seq x y z
N MET A 1 45.35 -20.19 -2.30
CA MET A 1 44.77 -21.04 -3.37
C MET A 1 43.85 -22.05 -2.71
N THR A 2 42.54 -21.86 -2.83
CA THR A 2 41.53 -22.90 -2.64
C THR A 2 40.30 -22.45 -3.42
N ASN A 3 40.07 -23.14 -4.52
CA ASN A 3 38.90 -22.98 -5.39
C ASN A 3 37.65 -23.43 -4.66
N ASN A 4 36.54 -22.73 -4.88
CA ASN A 4 35.22 -23.35 -4.83
C ASN A 4 34.43 -22.91 -6.06
N ASN A 5 33.98 -23.94 -6.77
CA ASN A 5 33.35 -23.94 -8.08
C ASN A 5 32.04 -23.15 -8.11
N CYS A 6 31.82 -22.40 -9.19
CA CYS A 6 30.50 -22.25 -9.78
C CYS A 6 30.61 -22.46 -11.29
N GLY A 7 29.98 -23.53 -11.75
CA GLY A 7 30.17 -24.14 -13.05
C GLY A 7 29.47 -23.43 -14.22
N THR A 8 30.17 -23.53 -15.35
CA THR A 8 29.73 -23.79 -16.73
C THR A 8 28.85 -22.78 -17.48
N VAL A 9 29.44 -22.32 -18.58
CA VAL A 9 28.85 -21.54 -19.69
C VAL A 9 28.50 -22.47 -20.85
N GLN A 10 27.39 -22.13 -21.52
CA GLN A 10 26.95 -22.47 -22.90
C GLN A 10 26.31 -23.83 -23.21
N ASN A 11 25.08 -23.78 -23.74
CA ASN A 11 24.83 -24.25 -25.12
C ASN A 11 23.60 -23.59 -25.79
N ASN A 12 23.88 -22.83 -26.84
CA ASN A 12 23.27 -22.81 -28.18
C ASN A 12 21.75 -23.03 -28.36
N GLY A 13 21.07 -21.92 -28.69
CA GLY A 13 20.25 -21.78 -29.90
C GLY A 13 19.10 -22.75 -30.15
N GLU A 14 17.90 -22.34 -29.71
CA GLU A 14 16.67 -22.46 -30.50
C GLU A 14 15.60 -21.53 -29.90
N ILE A 15 15.15 -20.53 -30.66
CA ILE A 15 13.99 -19.72 -30.29
C ILE A 15 12.76 -20.48 -30.77
N VAL A 16 12.19 -21.32 -29.92
CA VAL A 16 10.84 -21.86 -30.16
C VAL A 16 9.84 -20.77 -29.77
N ARG A 17 9.29 -20.08 -30.77
CA ARG A 17 8.08 -19.28 -30.59
C ARG A 17 6.92 -20.24 -30.29
N GLN A 18 6.54 -20.37 -29.01
CA GLN A 18 5.23 -20.89 -28.67
C GLN A 18 4.19 -19.84 -29.02
N VAL A 19 3.50 -20.06 -30.14
CA VAL A 19 2.26 -19.36 -30.50
C VAL A 19 1.17 -19.97 -29.64
N ASN A 20 0.77 -19.29 -28.58
CA ASN A 20 -0.46 -19.63 -27.87
C ASN A 20 -1.64 -19.13 -28.70
N ASN A 21 -2.32 -20.05 -29.39
CA ASN A 21 -3.64 -19.83 -29.97
C ASN A 21 -4.63 -19.58 -28.83
N TYR A 22 -4.99 -18.32 -28.60
CA TYR A 22 -6.21 -18.00 -27.87
C TYR A 22 -7.38 -18.12 -28.84
N SER A 23 -8.25 -19.10 -28.60
CA SER A 23 -9.57 -19.19 -29.20
C SER A 23 -10.40 -17.95 -28.82
N GLU A 24 -10.89 -17.24 -29.83
CA GLU A 24 -11.78 -16.09 -29.73
C GLU A 24 -13.05 -16.46 -28.94
N ILE A 25 -13.34 -15.70 -27.88
CA ILE A 25 -14.63 -15.74 -27.18
C ILE A 25 -15.47 -14.58 -27.76
N PRO A 26 -16.73 -14.79 -28.21
CA PRO A 26 -17.50 -13.75 -28.86
C PRO A 26 -17.91 -12.66 -27.86
N ASN A 27 -17.87 -11.40 -28.32
CA ASN A 27 -18.45 -10.26 -27.62
C ASN A 27 -19.98 -10.40 -27.54
N GLU A 28 -20.51 -10.75 -26.37
CA GLU A 28 -21.94 -10.52 -26.06
C GLU A 28 -22.12 -9.08 -25.59
N TYR A 29 -22.68 -8.26 -26.47
CA TYR A 29 -23.25 -6.96 -26.14
C TYR A 29 -24.56 -7.19 -25.37
N ILE A 30 -24.65 -6.69 -24.13
CA ILE A 30 -25.93 -6.61 -23.41
C ILE A 30 -26.64 -5.33 -23.88
N GLU A 31 -27.57 -5.49 -24.82
CA GLU A 31 -28.55 -4.49 -25.21
C GLU A 31 -29.68 -4.43 -24.16
N PHE A 32 -29.86 -3.29 -23.49
CA PHE A 32 -31.08 -3.03 -22.75
C PHE A 32 -32.16 -2.55 -23.73
N GLY A 33 -32.97 -3.48 -24.22
CA GLY A 33 -34.17 -3.18 -24.99
C GLY A 33 -35.20 -2.45 -24.13
N VAL A 34 -35.65 -1.28 -24.61
CA VAL A 34 -36.87 -0.62 -24.14
C VAL A 34 -37.78 -0.46 -25.35
N GLU A 35 -38.86 -1.21 -25.37
CA GLU A 35 -40.00 -0.97 -26.27
C GLU A 35 -41.20 -0.47 -25.45
N PRO A 36 -42.08 0.36 -26.05
CA PRO A 36 -42.76 1.44 -25.37
C PRO A 36 -44.18 1.06 -24.94
N ASN A 37 -44.72 1.76 -23.94
CA ASN A 37 -46.17 1.98 -23.90
C ASN A 37 -46.56 3.30 -23.25
N ASN A 38 -47.39 4.03 -24.00
CA ASN A 38 -48.01 5.32 -23.73
C ASN A 38 -48.91 5.29 -22.49
N ASN A 39 -48.93 6.41 -21.73
CA ASN A 39 -50.17 7.09 -21.35
C ASN A 39 -49.92 8.50 -20.75
N THR A 40 -50.22 9.49 -21.59
CA THR A 40 -50.84 10.81 -21.39
C THR A 40 -50.96 11.44 -19.99
N ILE A 41 -50.21 12.52 -19.82
CA ILE A 41 -50.51 13.87 -19.26
C ILE A 41 -51.79 14.05 -18.41
N HIS A 42 -51.60 14.54 -17.17
CA HIS A 42 -52.42 15.61 -16.59
C HIS A 42 -51.55 16.59 -15.79
N GLN A 43 -51.58 17.87 -16.22
CA GLN A 43 -51.10 19.02 -15.45
C GLN A 43 -52.03 19.28 -14.25
N GLN A 44 -51.47 19.57 -13.07
CA GLN A 44 -51.99 20.61 -12.19
C GLN A 44 -50.97 21.05 -11.13
N SER A 45 -50.68 22.35 -11.18
CA SER A 45 -50.12 23.27 -10.17
C SER A 45 -49.76 22.71 -8.79
N ASN A 46 -48.49 22.87 -8.38
CA ASN A 46 -48.12 22.87 -6.96
C ASN A 46 -47.64 24.26 -6.53
N GLN A 47 -48.35 24.73 -5.51
CA GLN A 47 -48.19 25.99 -4.81
C GLN A 47 -46.86 26.06 -4.06
N PHE A 48 -46.35 27.28 -3.93
CA PHE A 48 -45.26 27.64 -3.03
C PHE A 48 -45.66 27.34 -1.57
N VAL A 49 -44.83 26.58 -0.87
CA VAL A 49 -44.76 26.64 0.60
C VAL A 49 -43.29 26.81 0.98
N GLN A 50 -42.99 27.98 1.51
CA GLN A 50 -41.68 28.41 1.98
C GLN A 50 -41.61 28.10 3.48
N TYR A 51 -40.69 27.21 3.89
CA TYR A 51 -40.21 27.15 5.26
C TYR A 51 -38.69 27.26 5.26
N ALA A 52 -38.20 28.34 5.86
CA ALA A 52 -36.80 28.61 6.10
C ALA A 52 -36.32 27.87 7.36
N GLY A 53 -35.12 27.26 7.31
CA GLY A 53 -34.46 26.74 8.51
C GLY A 53 -33.29 25.78 8.30
N GLN A 54 -32.07 26.34 8.35
CA GLN A 54 -30.76 25.74 8.67
C GLN A 54 -29.92 25.01 7.59
N PRO A 55 -28.68 25.49 7.29
CA PRO A 55 -27.70 24.75 6.51
C PRO A 55 -26.94 23.73 7.38
N LEU A 56 -26.96 22.47 6.95
CA LEU A 56 -26.14 21.37 7.48
C LEU A 56 -24.64 21.67 7.31
N GLN A 57 -23.85 21.32 8.33
CA GLN A 57 -22.38 21.48 8.45
C GLN A 57 -21.59 20.67 7.39
N HIS A 58 -21.69 21.02 6.11
CA HIS A 58 -20.99 20.30 5.03
C HIS A 58 -19.62 20.90 4.64
N ASN A 59 -19.24 22.06 5.18
CA ASN A 59 -18.08 22.83 4.69
C ASN A 59 -16.75 22.63 5.43
N GLN A 60 -16.72 21.97 6.61
CA GLN A 60 -15.47 21.81 7.38
C GLN A 60 -14.71 20.50 7.03
N LEU A 61 -15.43 19.44 6.68
CA LEU A 61 -14.81 18.17 6.24
C LEU A 61 -14.18 18.28 4.85
N SER A 62 -14.79 19.06 3.94
CA SER A 62 -14.23 19.31 2.61
C SER A 62 -12.97 20.16 2.66
N GLN A 63 -12.94 21.23 3.48
CA GLN A 63 -11.76 22.09 3.63
C GLN A 63 -10.58 21.36 4.30
N SER A 64 -10.83 20.47 5.26
CA SER A 64 -9.77 19.67 5.90
C SER A 64 -9.15 18.64 4.95
N LEU A 65 -9.94 18.04 4.05
CA LEU A 65 -9.47 17.14 3.01
C LEU A 65 -8.67 17.89 1.93
N VAL A 66 -9.14 19.06 1.49
CA VAL A 66 -8.42 19.90 0.50
C VAL A 66 -7.07 20.38 1.07
N ASN A 67 -7.02 20.74 2.36
CA ASN A 67 -5.78 21.11 3.05
C ASN A 67 -4.81 19.93 3.29
N TYR A 68 -5.29 18.69 3.19
CA TYR A 68 -4.45 17.49 3.26
C TYR A 68 -3.77 17.21 1.90
N ILE A 69 -4.48 17.46 0.80
CA ILE A 69 -4.04 17.17 -0.57
C ILE A 69 -2.95 18.15 -1.07
N HIS A 70 -2.94 19.40 -0.59
CA HIS A 70 -2.07 20.48 -1.10
C HIS A 70 -0.85 20.85 -0.22
N GLN A 71 -0.31 19.93 0.58
CA GLN A 71 0.85 20.28 1.42
C GLN A 71 2.17 20.31 0.64
N GLU A 72 2.81 21.48 0.66
CA GLU A 72 4.19 21.72 0.21
C GLU A 72 5.20 20.85 1.01
N PRO A 73 6.33 20.44 0.40
CA PRO A 73 7.29 19.51 0.99
C PRO A 73 7.89 19.92 2.35
N ALA A 74 7.84 21.21 2.71
CA ALA A 74 8.31 21.69 4.00
C ALA A 74 7.32 21.43 5.17
N ASN A 75 6.06 21.07 4.90
CA ASN A 75 5.04 20.87 5.95
C ASN A 75 4.89 19.42 6.43
N TYR A 76 5.54 18.45 5.77
CA TYR A 76 5.42 17.03 6.14
C TYR A 76 5.95 16.70 7.55
N SER A 77 6.88 17.49 8.09
CA SER A 77 7.46 17.30 9.42
C SER A 77 6.55 17.73 10.58
N GLN A 78 5.50 18.53 10.34
CA GLN A 78 4.71 19.13 11.43
C GLN A 78 3.60 18.24 12.02
N LYS A 79 3.40 16.99 11.55
CA LYS A 79 2.31 16.11 12.00
C LYS A 79 2.71 14.65 12.27
N MET A 80 3.88 14.44 12.90
CA MET A 80 4.35 13.10 13.29
C MET A 80 4.12 12.78 14.79
N THR A 81 3.34 13.60 15.51
CA THR A 81 3.05 13.37 16.92
C THR A 81 1.87 12.40 17.12
N PRO A 82 2.06 11.29 17.86
CA PRO A 82 1.01 10.31 18.10
C PRO A 82 -0.04 10.83 19.11
N PRO A 83 -1.32 10.43 18.99
CA PRO A 83 -2.38 10.78 19.93
C PRO A 83 -2.21 10.07 21.28
N ILE A 84 -2.75 10.68 22.34
CA ILE A 84 -2.71 10.17 23.72
C ILE A 84 -3.39 8.78 23.77
N THR A 85 -2.62 7.74 24.04
CA THR A 85 -3.07 6.35 24.25
C THR A 85 -2.48 5.87 25.59
N THR A 86 -3.13 4.95 26.31
CA THR A 86 -2.57 4.37 27.53
C THR A 86 -1.22 3.67 27.24
N SER A 87 -0.30 3.64 28.21
CA SER A 87 1.01 3.01 28.02
C SER A 87 0.89 1.52 27.67
N ALA A 88 -0.06 0.81 28.29
CA ALA A 88 -0.32 -0.61 28.05
C ALA A 88 -0.79 -0.89 26.62
N ASP A 89 -1.71 -0.08 26.08
CA ASP A 89 -2.17 -0.23 24.69
C ASP A 89 -1.04 0.04 23.68
N ILE A 90 -0.15 1.00 24.00
CA ILE A 90 1.01 1.30 23.17
C ILE A 90 2.00 0.14 23.14
N GLU A 91 2.28 -0.49 24.29
CA GLU A 91 3.22 -1.61 24.37
C GLU A 91 2.71 -2.86 23.66
N ARG A 92 1.39 -3.00 23.52
CA ARG A 92 0.78 -4.08 22.76
C ARG A 92 0.84 -3.89 21.25
N ARG A 93 1.11 -2.69 20.72
CA ARG A 93 1.18 -2.48 19.27
C ARG A 93 2.38 -3.20 18.68
N ARG A 94 2.13 -4.01 17.65
CA ARG A 94 3.19 -4.69 16.90
C ARG A 94 4.01 -3.69 16.08
N PRO A 95 5.30 -3.97 15.84
CA PRO A 95 6.05 -3.28 14.80
C PRO A 95 5.36 -3.37 13.44
N ILE A 96 5.36 -2.29 12.67
CA ILE A 96 4.82 -2.24 11.31
C ILE A 96 5.97 -2.27 10.31
N ILE A 97 6.00 -3.30 9.47
CA ILE A 97 7.00 -3.49 8.42
C ILE A 97 6.32 -3.24 7.08
N ILE A 98 6.65 -2.12 6.47
CA ILE A 98 6.06 -1.65 5.23
C ILE A 98 6.93 -2.10 4.06
N ASP A 99 6.32 -2.83 3.12
CA ASP A 99 6.88 -3.04 1.80
C ASP A 99 6.80 -1.74 0.99
N GLY A 100 7.89 -0.96 1.03
CA GLY A 100 7.90 0.36 0.42
C GLY A 100 7.83 0.33 -1.10
N LEU A 101 8.27 -0.75 -1.74
CA LEU A 101 8.12 -0.91 -3.19
C LEU A 101 6.66 -1.12 -3.56
N ASN A 102 5.99 -2.04 -2.89
CA ASN A 102 4.59 -2.35 -3.15
C ASN A 102 3.69 -1.13 -2.89
N ILE A 103 3.90 -0.43 -1.78
CA ILE A 103 3.20 0.83 -1.47
C ILE A 103 3.46 1.90 -2.53
N GLY A 104 4.75 2.15 -2.84
CA GLY A 104 5.13 3.22 -3.75
C GLY A 104 4.61 2.99 -5.17
N TYR A 105 4.61 1.75 -5.65
CA TYR A 105 4.04 1.42 -6.95
C TYR A 105 2.51 1.45 -6.94
N SER A 106 1.85 0.97 -5.88
CA SER A 106 0.39 0.99 -5.79
C SER A 106 -0.15 2.42 -5.83
N HIS A 107 0.43 3.35 -5.05
CA HIS A 107 0.09 4.78 -5.13
C HIS A 107 0.40 5.38 -6.51
N GLY A 108 1.46 4.94 -7.18
CA GLY A 108 1.79 5.40 -8.52
C GLY A 108 0.99 4.72 -9.64
N SER A 109 -0.18 4.15 -9.31
CA SER A 109 -1.07 3.42 -10.22
C SER A 109 -0.36 2.29 -10.97
N HIS A 110 0.63 1.67 -10.32
CA HIS A 110 1.54 0.64 -10.85
C HIS A 110 2.36 1.07 -12.08
N LYS A 111 2.34 2.34 -12.47
CA LYS A 111 3.07 2.88 -13.63
C LYS A 111 4.39 3.53 -13.24
N LYS A 112 4.44 4.15 -12.06
CA LYS A 112 5.63 4.82 -11.52
C LYS A 112 5.77 4.53 -10.04
N PHE A 113 6.99 4.68 -9.53
CA PHE A 113 7.24 4.62 -8.11
C PHE A 113 6.93 5.98 -7.46
N SER A 114 6.15 5.99 -6.38
CA SER A 114 5.77 7.18 -5.62
C SER A 114 6.33 7.14 -4.20
N ALA A 115 7.34 7.97 -3.92
CA ALA A 115 7.82 8.15 -2.53
C ALA A 115 6.76 8.80 -1.63
N LYS A 116 5.86 9.62 -2.20
CA LYS A 116 4.72 10.21 -1.49
C LYS A 116 3.80 9.12 -0.91
N GLY A 117 3.55 8.04 -1.65
CA GLY A 117 2.74 6.92 -1.17
C GLY A 117 3.33 6.26 0.08
N MET A 118 4.66 6.11 0.14
CA MET A 118 5.35 5.61 1.34
C MET A 118 5.18 6.56 2.53
N LEU A 119 5.32 7.86 2.30
CA LEU A 119 5.14 8.87 3.33
C LEU A 119 3.71 8.83 3.90
N ILE A 120 2.69 8.79 3.04
CA ILE A 120 1.28 8.67 3.45
C ILE A 120 1.06 7.42 4.31
N CYS A 121 1.60 6.27 3.87
CA CYS A 121 1.48 5.03 4.63
C CYS A 121 2.16 5.11 6.00
N ALA A 122 3.36 5.67 6.10
CA ALA A 122 4.04 5.84 7.39
C ALA A 122 3.25 6.76 8.32
N GLN A 123 2.80 7.91 7.80
CA GLN A 123 2.00 8.87 8.55
C GLN A 123 0.72 8.26 9.11
N PHE A 124 0.04 7.39 8.34
CA PHE A 124 -1.15 6.69 8.82
C PHE A 124 -0.91 5.93 10.13
N PHE A 125 0.16 5.12 10.20
CA PHE A 125 0.47 4.35 11.41
C PHE A 125 1.01 5.23 12.54
N ILE A 126 1.84 6.22 12.22
CA ILE A 126 2.42 7.13 13.23
C ILE A 126 1.31 7.95 13.90
N GLN A 127 0.37 8.49 13.13
CA GLN A 127 -0.79 9.22 13.65
C GLN A 127 -1.78 8.33 14.41
N LYS A 128 -1.69 7.01 14.27
CA LYS A 128 -2.42 6.04 15.10
C LYS A 128 -1.62 5.60 16.33
N GLY A 129 -0.42 6.15 16.53
CA GLY A 129 0.41 5.91 17.71
C GLY A 129 1.29 4.67 17.64
N PHE A 130 1.55 4.12 16.45
CA PHE A 130 2.55 3.06 16.29
C PHE A 130 3.96 3.65 16.41
N LYS A 131 4.69 3.22 17.43
CA LYS A 131 6.06 3.71 17.72
C LYS A 131 7.13 3.09 16.82
N SER A 132 6.89 1.89 16.30
CA SER A 132 7.84 1.16 15.45
C SER A 132 7.24 0.98 14.06
N VAL A 133 7.58 1.90 13.16
CA VAL A 133 7.21 1.86 11.75
C VAL A 133 8.50 1.77 10.93
N LYS A 134 8.60 0.80 10.03
CA LYS A 134 9.80 0.53 9.24
C LYS A 134 9.44 0.34 7.79
N ILE A 135 9.97 1.18 6.91
CA ILE A 135 9.80 1.05 5.47
C ILE A 135 11.05 0.40 4.89
N VAL A 136 10.87 -0.74 4.24
CA VAL A 136 11.96 -1.49 3.60
C VAL A 136 11.91 -1.25 2.09
N ILE A 137 13.03 -0.76 1.53
CA ILE A 137 13.17 -0.52 0.08
C ILE A 137 14.58 -0.85 -0.42
N PRO A 138 14.80 -1.21 -1.69
CA PRO A 138 16.15 -1.36 -2.22
C PRO A 138 16.96 -0.07 -2.25
N GLN A 139 18.27 -0.14 -1.95
CA GLN A 139 19.17 1.03 -1.95
C GLN A 139 19.07 1.89 -3.22
N HIS A 140 18.96 1.27 -4.38
CA HIS A 140 18.90 1.99 -5.66
C HIS A 140 17.60 2.80 -5.88
N ARG A 141 16.62 2.69 -4.98
CA ARG A 141 15.36 3.44 -5.00
C ARG A 141 15.41 4.77 -4.27
N ARG A 142 16.54 5.13 -3.66
CA ARG A 142 16.77 6.45 -3.03
C ARG A 142 16.57 7.65 -3.98
N GLY A 143 16.43 7.44 -5.28
CA GLY A 143 16.24 8.51 -6.26
C GLY A 143 17.53 9.26 -6.57
N LYS A 144 17.49 10.09 -7.61
CA LYS A 144 18.61 10.97 -7.98
C LYS A 144 18.56 12.24 -7.11
N PRO A 145 19.71 12.81 -6.68
CA PRO A 145 19.74 14.10 -6.01
C PRO A 145 18.94 15.16 -6.78
N GLY A 146 18.21 16.01 -6.06
CA GLY A 146 17.36 17.07 -6.62
C GLY A 146 15.97 16.63 -7.08
N THR A 147 15.61 15.34 -6.96
CA THR A 147 14.25 14.86 -7.25
C THR A 147 13.39 14.83 -5.99
N GLU A 148 12.07 15.00 -6.13
CA GLU A 148 11.10 14.88 -5.03
C GLU A 148 11.24 13.54 -4.29
N THR A 149 11.39 12.43 -5.05
CA THR A 149 11.64 11.10 -4.48
C THR A 149 12.84 11.08 -3.54
N HIS A 150 13.94 11.74 -3.94
CA HIS A 150 15.14 11.79 -3.12
C HIS A 150 14.94 12.62 -1.85
N SER A 151 14.24 13.75 -1.96
CA SER A 151 13.93 14.60 -0.81
C SER A 151 13.05 13.87 0.21
N ILE A 152 11.96 13.24 -0.23
CA ILE A 152 11.05 12.49 0.66
C ILE A 152 11.77 11.31 1.31
N ILE A 153 12.53 10.53 0.54
CA ILE A 153 13.25 9.38 1.10
C ILE A 153 14.32 9.84 2.10
N ASN A 154 15.07 10.90 1.82
CA ASN A 154 16.06 11.41 2.79
C ASN A 154 15.40 11.90 4.07
N MET A 155 14.29 12.63 3.99
CA MET A 155 13.54 13.02 5.18
C MET A 155 13.11 11.80 6.00
N LEU A 156 12.58 10.75 5.36
CA LEU A 156 12.21 9.51 6.06
C LEU A 156 13.42 8.72 6.60
N ILE A 157 14.62 8.88 6.02
CA ILE A 157 15.87 8.33 6.57
C ILE A 157 16.27 9.07 7.83
N ASP A 158 16.27 10.40 7.79
CA ASP A 158 16.70 11.26 8.89
C ASP A 158 15.81 11.05 10.13
N GLU A 159 14.52 10.79 9.91
CA GLU A 159 13.55 10.43 10.96
C GLU A 159 13.60 8.94 11.37
N GLY A 160 14.45 8.12 10.74
CA GLY A 160 14.69 6.72 11.13
C GLY A 160 13.64 5.70 10.66
N TYR A 161 12.83 6.03 9.64
CA TYR A 161 11.80 5.13 9.11
C TYR A 161 12.29 4.22 7.97
N ILE A 162 13.31 4.63 7.20
CA ILE A 162 13.77 3.91 6.00
C ILE A 162 14.91 2.94 6.33
N TYR A 163 14.75 1.70 5.86
CA TYR A 163 15.78 0.67 5.90
C TYR A 163 16.05 0.14 4.49
N PHE A 164 17.30 0.24 4.06
CA PHE A 164 17.67 -0.17 2.71
C PHE A 164 18.07 -1.64 2.65
N THR A 165 17.49 -2.35 1.69
CA THR A 165 17.98 -3.66 1.29
C THR A 165 19.19 -3.50 0.35
N PRO A 166 20.24 -4.33 0.49
CA PRO A 166 21.44 -4.22 -0.34
C PRO A 166 21.14 -4.29 -1.84
N SER A 167 21.66 -3.33 -2.60
CA SER A 167 21.75 -3.45 -4.05
C SER A 167 23.03 -2.81 -4.55
N ARG A 168 23.64 -3.41 -5.58
CA ARG A 168 24.91 -2.95 -6.15
C ARG A 168 24.94 -3.11 -7.66
N LYS A 169 25.84 -2.39 -8.34
CA LYS A 169 26.10 -2.57 -9.77
C LYS A 169 27.45 -3.23 -9.98
N ILE A 170 27.50 -4.28 -10.81
CA ILE A 170 28.73 -4.92 -11.29
C ILE A 170 28.66 -4.94 -12.81
N ARG A 171 29.67 -4.39 -13.50
CA ARG A 171 29.70 -4.34 -14.99
C ARG A 171 28.38 -3.82 -15.60
N ASN A 172 27.87 -2.72 -15.06
CA ASN A 172 26.57 -2.10 -15.41
C ASN A 172 25.30 -2.94 -15.14
N ILE A 173 25.44 -4.18 -14.67
CA ILE A 173 24.31 -5.02 -14.24
C ILE A 173 23.99 -4.71 -12.79
N ARG A 174 22.71 -4.44 -12.49
CA ARG A 174 22.23 -4.23 -11.13
C ARG A 174 21.88 -5.57 -10.49
N LEU A 175 22.47 -5.83 -9.34
CA LEU A 175 22.13 -6.92 -8.43
C LEU A 175 21.32 -6.33 -7.27
N THR A 176 20.15 -6.89 -7.01
CA THR A 176 19.25 -6.49 -5.93
C THR A 176 18.93 -7.72 -5.11
N CYS A 177 19.05 -7.65 -3.79
CA CYS A 177 18.54 -8.73 -2.95
C CYS A 177 17.01 -8.78 -2.98
N TYR A 178 16.44 -9.94 -2.68
CA TYR A 178 15.00 -10.06 -2.65
C TYR A 178 14.43 -9.41 -1.38
N SER A 179 13.76 -8.27 -1.52
CA SER A 179 13.28 -7.49 -0.38
C SER A 179 12.23 -8.23 0.44
N ASP A 180 11.37 -9.01 -0.21
CA ASP A 180 10.25 -9.72 0.42
C ASP A 180 10.75 -10.66 1.52
N ARG A 181 11.83 -11.41 1.24
CA ARG A 181 12.46 -12.27 2.24
C ARG A 181 12.99 -11.49 3.44
N VAL A 182 13.62 -10.33 3.21
CA VAL A 182 14.13 -9.47 4.30
C VAL A 182 12.99 -8.93 5.16
N ILE A 183 11.89 -8.52 4.53
CA ILE A 183 10.67 -8.03 5.18
C ILE A 183 10.07 -9.13 6.07
N LEU A 184 9.86 -10.32 5.51
CA LEU A 184 9.26 -11.46 6.19
C LEU A 184 10.16 -11.99 7.31
N ASP A 185 11.48 -12.12 7.08
CA ASP A 185 12.45 -12.51 8.11
C ASP A 185 12.43 -11.56 9.31
N TYR A 186 12.38 -10.25 9.04
CA TYR A 186 12.36 -9.27 10.12
C TYR A 186 11.03 -9.30 10.87
N ALA A 187 9.90 -9.40 10.15
CA ALA A 187 8.57 -9.54 10.75
C ALA A 187 8.44 -10.82 11.59
N MET A 188 9.07 -11.93 11.21
CA MET A 188 9.17 -13.15 12.03
C MET A 188 9.91 -12.85 13.33
N LYS A 189 11.10 -12.25 13.24
CA LYS A 189 11.98 -12.00 14.38
C LYS A 189 11.39 -11.06 15.43
N CYS A 190 10.67 -10.03 15.01
CA CYS A 190 10.10 -9.03 15.92
C CYS A 190 8.61 -9.22 16.22
N GLY A 191 7.98 -10.26 15.65
CA GLY A 191 6.53 -10.46 15.78
C GLY A 191 5.71 -9.32 15.14
N GLY A 192 6.25 -8.62 14.13
CA GLY A 192 5.62 -7.46 13.50
C GLY A 192 4.56 -7.80 12.44
N VAL A 193 3.88 -6.78 11.95
CA VAL A 193 2.88 -6.90 10.88
C VAL A 193 3.47 -6.41 9.57
N VAL A 194 3.27 -7.17 8.49
CA VAL A 194 3.70 -6.80 7.15
C VAL A 194 2.58 -6.03 6.44
N VAL A 195 2.91 -4.88 5.85
CA VAL A 195 1.99 -4.11 5.01
C VAL A 195 2.43 -4.23 3.56
N SER A 196 1.64 -4.97 2.76
CA SER A 196 1.87 -5.19 1.33
C SER A 196 0.58 -5.71 0.67
N ASN A 197 0.41 -5.51 -0.64
CA ASN A 197 -0.58 -6.22 -1.45
C ASN A 197 -0.01 -7.45 -2.18
N ASP A 198 1.29 -7.74 -1.99
CA ASP A 198 1.87 -8.99 -2.49
C ASP A 198 1.35 -10.18 -1.69
N ASN A 199 1.16 -11.32 -2.35
CA ASN A 199 0.75 -12.58 -1.73
C ASN A 199 1.95 -13.46 -1.35
N PHE A 200 3.19 -13.07 -1.72
CA PHE A 200 4.42 -13.77 -1.38
C PHE A 200 4.39 -15.27 -1.72
N ARG A 201 3.83 -15.63 -2.89
CA ARG A 201 3.46 -17.00 -3.23
C ARG A 201 4.63 -17.98 -3.24
N ASP A 202 5.78 -17.53 -3.70
CA ASP A 202 7.04 -18.29 -3.74
C ASP A 202 7.66 -18.50 -2.35
N LEU A 203 7.34 -17.62 -1.40
CA LEU A 203 7.81 -17.65 -0.02
C LEU A 203 6.78 -18.25 0.96
N TYR A 204 5.56 -18.53 0.50
CA TYR A 204 4.44 -18.93 1.35
C TYR A 204 4.74 -20.11 2.27
N GLY A 205 5.44 -21.14 1.80
CA GLY A 205 5.74 -22.32 2.60
C GLY A 205 6.59 -22.03 3.84
N GLU A 206 7.51 -21.06 3.76
CA GLU A 206 8.44 -20.71 4.85
C GLU A 206 7.85 -19.66 5.79
N TYR A 207 7.03 -18.75 5.27
CA TYR A 207 6.48 -17.62 6.01
C TYR A 207 4.97 -17.68 6.20
N ARG A 208 4.43 -18.90 6.15
CA ARG A 208 2.99 -19.19 6.22
C ARG A 208 2.31 -18.46 7.37
N GLU A 209 2.89 -18.49 8.56
CA GLU A 209 2.30 -17.85 9.75
C GLU A 209 2.13 -16.35 9.59
N ILE A 210 3.11 -15.63 9.03
CA ILE A 210 2.97 -14.18 8.76
C ILE A 210 1.89 -13.95 7.73
N ILE A 211 1.95 -14.68 6.61
CA ILE A 211 1.08 -14.43 5.46
C ILE A 211 -0.39 -14.72 5.82
N GLU A 212 -0.63 -15.72 6.67
CA GLU A 212 -1.99 -16.09 7.09
C GLU A 212 -2.52 -15.27 8.27
N THR A 213 -1.67 -14.59 9.06
CA THR A 213 -2.14 -14.00 10.34
C THR A 213 -1.64 -12.59 10.64
N ARG A 214 -0.61 -12.10 9.95
CA ARG A 214 0.10 -10.83 10.24
C ARG A 214 0.46 -10.04 8.99
N HIS A 215 -0.32 -10.21 7.92
CA HIS A 215 -0.16 -9.50 6.65
C HIS A 215 -1.38 -8.60 6.40
N ILE A 216 -1.17 -7.32 6.14
CA ILE A 216 -2.24 -6.35 5.95
C ILE A 216 -2.12 -5.74 4.55
N MET A 217 -3.19 -5.89 3.78
CA MET A 217 -3.43 -5.30 2.48
C MET A 217 -3.98 -3.88 2.60
N PHE A 218 -3.94 -3.14 1.50
CA PHE A 218 -4.36 -1.75 1.47
C PHE A 218 -4.86 -1.36 0.09
N MET A 219 -5.51 -0.20 0.00
CA MET A 219 -5.78 0.45 -1.28
C MET A 219 -5.49 1.95 -1.18
N PHE A 220 -5.20 2.55 -2.32
CA PHE A 220 -5.16 4.00 -2.48
C PHE A 220 -6.40 4.45 -3.24
N ILE A 221 -7.03 5.52 -2.75
CA ILE A 221 -7.95 6.36 -3.50
C ILE A 221 -7.30 7.74 -3.52
N ASP A 222 -6.69 8.10 -4.65
CA ASP A 222 -5.80 9.26 -4.75
C ASP A 222 -4.71 9.23 -3.65
N ASP A 223 -4.60 10.29 -2.85
CA ASP A 223 -3.65 10.40 -1.73
C ASP A 223 -4.21 9.83 -0.40
N ILE A 224 -5.31 9.08 -0.45
CA ILE A 224 -5.93 8.47 0.73
C ILE A 224 -5.59 6.99 0.76
N ILE A 225 -4.86 6.55 1.78
CA ILE A 225 -4.64 5.12 2.05
C ILE A 225 -5.75 4.56 2.93
N ILE A 226 -6.32 3.43 2.52
CA ILE A 226 -7.38 2.71 3.22
C ILE A 226 -6.88 1.30 3.52
N PHE A 227 -7.05 0.89 4.78
CA PHE A 227 -6.84 -0.47 5.24
C PHE A 227 -8.21 -1.07 5.57
N PRO A 228 -8.75 -1.99 4.75
CA PRO A 228 -10.00 -2.66 5.09
C PRO A 228 -9.88 -3.36 6.45
N ASN A 229 -10.95 -3.40 7.24
CA ASN A 229 -10.89 -4.01 8.58
C ASN A 229 -11.07 -5.53 8.55
N ASP A 230 -11.68 -6.05 7.49
CA ASP A 230 -12.19 -7.41 7.29
C ASP A 230 -11.40 -8.18 6.21
N GLN A 231 -10.09 -7.90 6.09
CA GLN A 231 -9.23 -8.42 5.00
C GLN A 231 -9.14 -9.95 4.94
N TYR A 232 -9.36 -10.62 6.06
CA TYR A 232 -9.35 -12.08 6.17
C TYR A 232 -10.75 -12.70 6.03
N GLY A 233 -11.75 -11.87 5.77
CA GLY A 233 -13.14 -12.25 5.58
C GLY A 233 -13.83 -12.79 6.83
N TYR A 234 -15.12 -13.09 6.68
CA TYR A 234 -15.96 -13.61 7.76
C TYR A 234 -15.50 -14.96 8.32
N ASN A 235 -14.75 -15.73 7.53
CA ASN A 235 -14.30 -17.08 7.90
C ASN A 235 -13.17 -17.07 8.95
N LEU A 236 -12.49 -15.93 9.14
CA LEU A 236 -11.40 -15.77 10.10
C LEU A 236 -11.70 -14.60 11.06
N PRO A 237 -12.74 -14.71 11.90
CA PRO A 237 -13.23 -13.58 12.72
C PRO A 237 -12.27 -13.14 13.83
N HIS A 238 -11.18 -13.87 14.06
CA HIS A 238 -10.12 -13.46 14.98
C HIS A 238 -9.09 -12.53 14.32
N LEU A 239 -9.08 -12.42 12.98
CA LEU A 239 -8.13 -11.65 12.18
C LEU A 239 -8.72 -10.34 11.65
N PHE A 240 -9.43 -9.60 12.49
CA PHE A 240 -9.72 -8.20 12.17
C PHE A 240 -8.48 -7.34 12.35
N ALA A 241 -8.37 -6.25 11.57
CA ALA A 241 -7.19 -5.38 11.59
C ALA A 241 -6.73 -4.95 13.00
N PRO A 242 -7.61 -4.57 13.95
CA PRO A 242 -7.19 -4.28 15.33
C PRO A 242 -6.50 -5.45 16.03
N ASN A 243 -6.96 -6.69 15.84
CA ASN A 243 -6.34 -7.85 16.49
C ASN A 243 -4.98 -8.17 15.88
N ILE A 244 -4.85 -8.04 14.56
CA ILE A 244 -3.60 -8.29 13.86
C ILE A 244 -2.52 -7.28 14.28
N LEU A 245 -2.91 -6.01 14.45
CA LEU A 245 -2.00 -4.91 14.76
C LEU A 245 -1.45 -4.93 16.19
N HIS A 246 -1.95 -5.81 17.07
CA HIS A 246 -1.52 -5.90 18.46
C HIS A 246 -1.00 -7.31 18.81
N PHE A 247 -0.10 -7.39 19.77
CA PHE A 247 0.27 -8.64 20.41
C PHE A 247 -0.94 -9.23 21.15
N PRO A 248 -1.05 -10.57 21.25
CA PRO A 248 -2.12 -11.23 21.98
C PRO A 248 -2.14 -10.78 23.45
N ALA A 249 -3.31 -10.85 24.08
CA ALA A 249 -3.49 -10.48 25.48
C ALA A 249 -2.87 -11.50 26.42
#